data_AF-A0A0Q5CH28-F1
#
_entry.id   AF-A0A0Q5CH28-F1
#
_cell.length_a   1.000
_cell.length_b   1.000
_cell.length_c   1.000
_cell.angle_alpha   90.00
_cell.angle_beta   90.00
_cell.angle_gamma   90.00
#
_symmetry.space_group_name_H-M   'P 1'
#
loop_
_entity.id
_entity.type
_entity.pdbx_description
1 polymer ?
#
loop_
_entity_poly.entity_id
_entity_poly.type
_entity_poly.pdbx_seq_one_letter_code
_entity_poly.pdbx_strand_id
1 'polypeptide(L)'
;MGRRPQPEIAEQLLERCTDHCLEHGLPDRLEPLVRATGSSARMLLYHFGTRDQLLLAILRRARQRHLASFGDHLKSRPDEPYVVTLGRAWVAMTSPDAAPYLRMFGQLREQSERSLWPGFRRLATTDWLAPIETGVASIDRPGSATLVLAVIRGLMMDLDATGDLARADAAFHQLLRALDSGAPAPPRDVPSAQSR
;
A
#
# COMPACT_ATOMS: atom_id res chain seq x y z
N MET A 1 -11.55 -15.96 -37.61
CA MET A 1 -12.16 -14.81 -36.90
C MET A 1 -11.67 -14.80 -35.46
N GLY A 2 -10.76 -13.90 -35.10
CA GLY A 2 -10.26 -13.80 -33.73
C GLY A 2 -11.32 -13.14 -32.84
N ARG A 3 -11.86 -13.88 -31.87
CA ARG A 3 -12.72 -13.32 -30.82
C ARG A 3 -11.98 -12.14 -30.19
N ARG A 4 -12.59 -10.95 -30.18
CA ARG A 4 -11.98 -9.75 -29.57
C ARG A 4 -11.70 -10.02 -28.08
N PRO A 5 -10.62 -9.48 -27.51
CA PRO A 5 -10.40 -9.56 -26.07
C PRO A 5 -11.64 -9.01 -25.36
N GLN A 6 -12.25 -9.84 -24.51
CA GLN A 6 -13.40 -9.45 -23.71
C GLN A 6 -12.87 -8.72 -22.47
N PRO A 7 -13.01 -7.38 -22.40
CA PRO A 7 -12.37 -6.59 -21.35
C PRO A 7 -12.90 -6.97 -19.96
N GLU A 8 -14.18 -7.29 -19.85
CA GLU A 8 -14.83 -7.70 -18.60
C GLU A 8 -14.25 -9.02 -18.04
N ILE A 9 -13.93 -9.97 -18.91
CA ILE A 9 -13.30 -11.24 -18.52
C ILE A 9 -11.86 -10.99 -18.07
N ALA A 10 -11.11 -10.17 -18.82
CA ALA A 10 -9.75 -9.81 -18.45
C ALA A 10 -9.72 -9.13 -17.07
N GLU A 11 -10.65 -8.21 -16.82
CA GLU A 11 -10.77 -7.52 -15.54
C GLU A 11 -11.07 -8.50 -14.39
N GLN A 12 -12.08 -9.37 -14.53
CA GLN A 12 -12.39 -10.37 -13.50
C GLN A 12 -11.22 -11.32 -13.20
N LEU A 13 -10.48 -11.75 -14.24
CA LEU A 13 -9.28 -12.57 -14.07
C LEU A 13 -8.19 -11.80 -13.33
N LEU A 14 -7.99 -10.52 -13.66
CA LEU A 14 -7.02 -9.67 -13.00
C LEU A 14 -7.38 -9.45 -11.53
N GLU A 15 -8.66 -9.24 -11.20
CA GLU A 15 -9.12 -9.09 -9.83
C GLU A 15 -8.78 -10.34 -8.99
N ARG A 16 -9.19 -11.53 -9.46
CA ARG A 16 -8.95 -12.79 -8.75
C ARG A 16 -7.47 -13.12 -8.59
N CYS A 17 -6.67 -12.87 -9.64
CA CYS A 17 -5.22 -12.99 -9.56
C CYS A 17 -4.63 -12.01 -8.53
N THR A 18 -5.16 -10.79 -8.47
CA THR A 18 -4.71 -9.77 -7.52
C THR A 18 -5.03 -10.18 -6.08
N ASP A 19 -6.24 -10.69 -5.83
CA ASP A 19 -6.65 -11.16 -4.51
C ASP A 19 -5.74 -12.30 -4.03
N HIS A 20 -5.50 -13.30 -4.90
CA HIS A 20 -4.61 -14.42 -4.60
C HIS A 20 -3.17 -13.97 -4.30
N CYS A 21 -2.61 -13.05 -5.09
CA CYS A 21 -1.25 -12.55 -4.90
C CYS A 21 -1.10 -11.68 -3.64
N LEU A 22 -2.15 -10.95 -3.24
CA LEU A 22 -2.13 -10.21 -1.98
C LEU A 22 -2.09 -11.18 -0.79
N GLU A 23 -2.87 -12.25 -0.84
CA GLU A 23 -2.95 -13.22 0.25
C GLU A 23 -1.70 -14.10 0.35
N HIS A 24 -1.17 -14.57 -0.78
CA HIS A 24 -0.12 -15.61 -0.82
C HIS A 24 1.23 -15.16 -1.39
N GLY A 25 1.34 -13.90 -1.84
CA GLY A 25 2.52 -13.40 -2.53
C GLY A 25 2.54 -13.73 -4.03
N LEU A 26 3.54 -13.19 -4.73
CA LEU A 26 3.70 -13.44 -6.17
C LEU A 26 4.20 -14.87 -6.42
N PRO A 27 3.51 -15.67 -7.25
CA PRO A 27 3.95 -17.03 -7.55
C PRO A 27 5.02 -17.07 -8.66
N ASP A 28 5.96 -18.01 -8.56
CA ASP A 28 6.96 -18.25 -9.61
C ASP A 28 6.35 -18.90 -10.87
N ARG A 29 5.24 -19.62 -10.73
CA ARG A 29 4.58 -20.33 -11.84
C ARG A 29 3.10 -19.93 -11.95
N LEU A 30 2.46 -20.28 -13.07
CA LEU A 30 1.08 -19.87 -13.34
C LEU A 30 0.04 -20.76 -12.66
N GLU A 31 0.39 -21.98 -12.27
CA GLU A 31 -0.54 -22.97 -11.70
C GLU A 31 -1.33 -22.44 -10.49
N PRO A 32 -0.74 -21.69 -9.54
CA PRO A 32 -1.50 -21.07 -8.45
C PRO A 32 -2.59 -20.09 -8.96
N LEU A 33 -2.27 -19.25 -9.95
CA LEU A 33 -3.20 -18.29 -10.54
C LEU A 33 -4.29 -18.97 -11.37
N VAL A 34 -3.95 -20.05 -12.07
CA VAL A 34 -4.91 -20.90 -12.80
C VAL A 34 -5.94 -21.48 -11.83
N ARG A 35 -5.50 -22.03 -10.70
CA ARG A 35 -6.40 -22.54 -9.65
C ARG A 35 -7.25 -21.44 -9.03
N ALA A 36 -6.66 -20.29 -8.71
CA ALA A 36 -7.37 -19.17 -8.09
C ALA A 36 -8.45 -18.56 -9.00
N THR A 37 -8.18 -18.50 -10.31
CA THR A 37 -9.13 -17.93 -11.27
C THR A 37 -10.18 -18.92 -11.74
N GLY A 38 -9.92 -20.23 -11.63
CA GLY A 38 -10.72 -21.28 -12.27
C GLY A 38 -10.56 -21.29 -13.81
N SER A 39 -9.49 -20.68 -14.32
CA SER A 39 -9.24 -20.53 -15.76
C SER A 39 -8.17 -21.52 -16.25
N SER A 40 -7.55 -21.25 -17.40
CA SER A 40 -6.39 -21.99 -17.90
C SER A 40 -5.20 -21.05 -18.14
N ALA A 41 -3.97 -21.59 -18.10
CA ALA A 41 -2.78 -20.81 -18.39
C ALA A 41 -2.85 -20.16 -19.79
N ARG A 42 -3.40 -20.89 -20.78
CA ARG A 42 -3.64 -20.36 -22.12
C ARG A 42 -4.57 -19.15 -22.12
N MET A 43 -5.62 -19.17 -21.30
CA MET A 43 -6.59 -18.07 -21.21
C MET A 43 -5.99 -16.83 -20.54
N LEU A 44 -5.21 -17.03 -19.48
CA LEU A 44 -4.48 -15.94 -18.82
C LEU A 44 -3.48 -15.30 -19.80
N LEU A 45 -2.63 -16.11 -20.44
CA LEU A 45 -1.64 -15.60 -21.39
C LEU A 45 -2.28 -14.99 -22.65
N TYR A 46 -3.46 -15.46 -23.06
CA TYR A 46 -4.23 -14.83 -24.14
C TYR A 46 -4.61 -13.37 -23.81
N HIS A 47 -4.97 -13.07 -22.56
CA HIS A 47 -5.35 -11.71 -22.14
C HIS A 47 -4.18 -10.83 -21.75
N PHE A 48 -3.15 -11.39 -21.12
CA PHE A 48 -2.08 -10.63 -20.48
C PHE A 48 -0.72 -10.77 -21.16
N GLY A 49 -0.62 -11.61 -22.19
CA GLY A 49 0.62 -11.86 -22.92
C GLY A 49 1.50 -12.87 -22.21
N THR A 50 2.57 -12.42 -21.57
CA THR A 50 3.51 -13.29 -20.84
C THR A 50 3.18 -13.41 -19.35
N ARG A 51 3.79 -14.38 -18.65
CA ARG A 51 3.71 -14.46 -17.18
C ARG A 51 4.14 -13.15 -16.54
N ASP A 52 5.28 -12.59 -16.97
CA ASP A 52 5.83 -11.38 -16.37
C ASP A 52 4.93 -10.16 -16.63
N GLN A 53 4.29 -10.09 -17.80
CA GLN A 53 3.29 -9.06 -18.10
C GLN A 53 2.03 -9.21 -17.23
N LEU A 54 1.57 -10.43 -16.96
CA LEU A 54 0.50 -10.70 -16.00
C LEU A 54 0.89 -10.28 -14.57
N LEU A 55 2.07 -10.67 -14.09
CA LEU A 55 2.54 -10.29 -12.76
C LEU A 55 2.67 -8.77 -12.63
N LEU A 56 3.17 -8.08 -13.66
CA LEU A 56 3.21 -6.62 -13.69
C LEU A 56 1.80 -6.00 -13.69
N ALA A 57 0.84 -6.58 -14.42
CA ALA A 57 -0.55 -6.12 -14.39
C ALA A 57 -1.17 -6.28 -13.00
N ILE A 58 -0.94 -7.42 -12.34
CA ILE A 58 -1.37 -7.67 -10.96
C ILE A 58 -0.78 -6.63 -10.00
N LEU A 59 0.53 -6.37 -10.09
CA LEU A 59 1.21 -5.38 -9.26
C LEU A 59 0.65 -3.97 -9.46
N ARG A 60 0.38 -3.58 -10.70
CA ARG A 60 -0.27 -2.30 -11.02
C ARG A 60 -1.68 -2.23 -10.46
N ARG A 61 -2.47 -3.29 -10.56
CA ARG A 61 -3.84 -3.33 -10.05
C ARG A 61 -3.87 -3.27 -8.53
N ALA A 62 -3.06 -4.08 -7.86
CA ALA A 62 -2.88 -4.01 -6.42
C ALA A 62 -2.44 -2.60 -5.99
N ARG A 63 -1.55 -1.96 -6.77
CA ARG A 63 -1.08 -0.61 -6.48
C ARG A 63 -2.18 0.43 -6.62
N GLN A 64 -3.02 0.33 -7.65
CA GLN A 64 -4.18 1.20 -7.80
C GLN A 64 -5.15 1.05 -6.63
N ARG A 65 -5.44 -0.18 -6.17
CA ARG A 65 -6.25 -0.43 -4.98
C ARG A 65 -5.61 0.16 -3.72
N HIS A 66 -4.29 -0.04 -3.56
CA HIS A 66 -3.49 0.51 -2.47
C HIS A 66 -3.58 2.05 -2.44
N LEU A 67 -3.41 2.72 -3.58
CA LEU A 67 -3.50 4.18 -3.68
C LEU A 67 -4.93 4.71 -3.48
N ALA A 68 -5.94 4.02 -4.01
CA ALA A 68 -7.33 4.41 -3.81
C ALA A 68 -7.72 4.33 -2.32
N SER A 69 -7.33 3.24 -1.64
CA SER A 69 -7.61 3.10 -0.21
C SER A 69 -6.79 4.09 0.62
N PHE A 70 -5.46 4.07 0.55
CA PHE A 70 -4.62 4.86 1.46
C PHE A 70 -4.42 6.31 1.05
N GLY A 71 -4.39 6.61 -0.25
CA GLY A 71 -4.29 7.98 -0.74
C GLY A 71 -5.47 8.84 -0.30
N ASP A 72 -6.68 8.27 -0.24
CA ASP A 72 -7.86 8.96 0.27
C ASP A 72 -7.77 9.25 1.77
N HIS A 73 -7.05 8.44 2.55
CA HIS A 73 -6.82 8.72 3.96
C HIS A 73 -5.85 9.87 4.21
N LEU A 74 -4.92 10.12 3.28
CA LEU A 74 -3.90 11.19 3.39
C LEU A 74 -4.35 12.55 2.87
N LYS A 75 -5.50 12.61 2.18
CA LYS A 75 -6.08 13.87 1.71
C LYS A 75 -6.54 14.71 2.89
N SER A 76 -6.12 15.97 2.93
CA SER A 76 -6.61 16.92 3.93
C SER A 76 -8.12 17.07 3.83
N ARG A 77 -8.75 17.29 4.99
CA ARG A 77 -10.18 17.51 5.11
C ARG A 77 -10.42 18.89 5.74
N PRO A 78 -11.42 19.65 5.28
CA PRO A 78 -11.63 21.02 5.73
C PRO A 78 -12.17 21.12 7.17
N ASP A 79 -12.69 20.02 7.71
CA ASP A 79 -13.37 19.94 9.01
C ASP A 79 -12.45 19.50 10.16
N GLU A 80 -11.14 19.34 9.93
CA GLU A 80 -10.20 18.90 10.97
C GLU A 80 -8.76 19.37 10.74
N PRO A 81 -7.93 19.38 11.79
CA PRO A 81 -6.49 19.57 11.65
C PRO A 81 -5.82 18.42 10.89
N TYR A 82 -4.84 18.73 10.03
CA TYR A 82 -4.16 17.70 9.22
C TYR A 82 -3.45 16.62 10.05
N VAL A 83 -3.00 16.95 11.27
CA VAL A 83 -2.42 15.94 12.19
C VAL A 83 -3.42 14.85 12.59
N VAL A 84 -4.72 15.17 12.63
CA VAL A 84 -5.79 14.19 12.88
C VAL A 84 -5.98 13.31 11.65
N THR A 85 -5.92 13.89 10.44
CA THR A 85 -5.91 13.15 9.17
C THR A 85 -4.76 12.14 9.14
N LEU A 86 -3.54 12.59 9.45
CA LEU A 86 -2.34 11.74 9.50
C LEU A 86 -2.49 10.63 10.54
N GLY A 87 -3.03 10.94 11.73
CA GLY A 87 -3.36 9.98 12.78
C GLY A 87 -4.23 8.83 12.28
N ARG A 88 -5.35 9.14 11.61
CA ARG A 88 -6.24 8.10 11.06
C ARG A 88 -5.62 7.35 9.89
N ALA A 89 -4.90 8.06 9.01
CA ALA A 89 -4.22 7.41 7.89
C ALA A 89 -3.20 6.39 8.39
N TRP A 90 -2.44 6.71 9.44
CA TRP A 90 -1.52 5.78 10.06
C TRP A 90 -2.20 4.51 10.57
N VAL A 91 -3.31 4.65 11.31
CA VAL A 91 -4.09 3.50 11.81
C VAL A 91 -4.58 2.61 10.67
N ALA A 92 -5.09 3.21 9.59
CA ALA A 92 -5.50 2.44 8.42
C ALA A 92 -4.30 1.72 7.77
N MET A 93 -3.18 2.41 7.54
CA MET A 93 -1.97 1.88 6.88
C MET A 93 -1.25 0.79 7.66
N THR A 94 -1.52 0.68 8.96
CA THR A 94 -0.89 -0.30 9.86
C THR A 94 -1.89 -1.32 10.39
N SER A 95 -3.12 -1.32 9.85
CA SER A 95 -4.13 -2.33 10.13
C SER A 95 -3.74 -3.70 9.56
N PRO A 96 -4.32 -4.80 10.07
CA PRO A 96 -4.13 -6.14 9.50
C PRO A 96 -4.48 -6.21 8.00
N ASP A 97 -5.47 -5.44 7.55
CA ASP A 97 -5.92 -5.38 6.15
C ASP A 97 -4.88 -4.72 5.23
N ALA A 98 -3.98 -3.89 5.78
CA ALA A 98 -2.89 -3.26 5.04
C ALA A 98 -1.69 -4.21 4.86
N ALA A 99 -1.52 -5.20 5.75
CA ALA A 99 -0.34 -6.07 5.80
C ALA A 99 -0.05 -6.80 4.47
N PRO A 100 -1.04 -7.33 3.73
CA PRO A 100 -0.83 -7.89 2.38
C PRO A 100 -0.13 -6.94 1.41
N TYR A 101 -0.54 -5.68 1.38
CA TYR A 101 0.05 -4.66 0.49
C TYR A 101 1.47 -4.29 0.94
N LEU A 102 1.69 -4.16 2.25
CA LEU A 102 3.00 -3.87 2.82
C LEU A 102 4.04 -4.92 2.43
N ARG A 103 3.71 -6.21 2.63
CA ARG A 103 4.60 -7.32 2.28
C ARG A 103 4.90 -7.37 0.78
N MET A 104 3.85 -7.32 -0.05
CA MET A 104 4.01 -7.45 -1.50
C MET A 104 4.86 -6.31 -2.10
N PHE A 105 4.67 -5.06 -1.64
CA PHE A 105 5.45 -3.93 -2.13
C PHE A 105 6.79 -3.75 -1.41
N GLY A 106 6.95 -4.27 -0.21
CA GLY A 106 8.22 -4.30 0.53
C GLY A 106 9.32 -4.98 -0.27
N GLN A 107 9.06 -6.20 -0.73
CA GLN A 107 10.00 -6.99 -1.53
C GLN A 107 10.40 -6.28 -2.84
N LEU A 108 9.46 -5.59 -3.49
CA LEU A 108 9.72 -4.86 -4.74
C LEU A 108 10.55 -3.59 -4.56
N ARG A 109 10.63 -3.02 -3.35
CA ARG A 109 11.47 -1.85 -3.06
C ARG A 109 12.95 -2.22 -2.94
N GLU A 110 13.25 -3.48 -2.61
CA GLU A 110 14.59 -4.00 -2.37
C GLU A 110 15.26 -4.57 -3.64
N GLN A 111 14.47 -4.97 -4.64
CA GLN A 111 14.97 -5.60 -5.88
C GLN A 111 15.30 -4.58 -6.98
N SER A 112 16.57 -4.48 -7.43
CA SER A 112 17.01 -3.54 -8.48
C SER A 112 17.34 -4.17 -9.84
N GLU A 113 17.88 -5.40 -9.91
CA GLU A 113 18.45 -5.92 -11.17
C GLU A 113 17.53 -6.87 -11.97
N ARG A 114 16.50 -7.45 -11.32
CA ARG A 114 15.51 -8.35 -11.95
C ARG A 114 14.07 -7.94 -11.65
N SER A 115 13.85 -6.64 -11.43
CA SER A 115 12.53 -6.14 -11.03
C SER A 115 11.52 -6.31 -12.16
N LEU A 116 10.38 -6.94 -11.86
CA LEU A 116 9.21 -7.00 -12.74
C LEU A 116 8.66 -5.61 -13.08
N TRP A 117 8.98 -4.60 -12.26
CA TRP A 117 8.52 -3.23 -12.43
C TRP A 117 9.68 -2.21 -12.30
N PRO A 118 10.44 -2.00 -13.38
CA PRO A 118 11.48 -0.97 -13.41
C PRO A 118 10.93 0.40 -13.01
N GLY A 119 11.64 1.11 -12.12
CA GLY A 119 11.22 2.42 -11.60
C GLY A 119 10.18 2.39 -10.48
N PHE A 120 9.65 1.22 -10.10
CA PHE A 120 8.68 1.10 -9.00
C PHE A 120 9.19 1.71 -7.70
N ARG A 121 10.47 1.51 -7.35
CA ARG A 121 11.06 2.10 -6.14
C ARG A 121 10.91 3.63 -6.12
N ARG A 122 11.16 4.32 -7.23
CA ARG A 122 10.98 5.78 -7.33
C ARG A 122 9.51 6.16 -7.18
N LEU A 123 8.64 5.50 -7.96
CA LEU A 123 7.19 5.74 -7.92
C LEU A 123 6.64 5.54 -6.49
N ALA A 124 7.02 4.45 -5.83
CA ALA A 124 6.63 4.12 -4.47
C ALA A 124 7.23 5.01 -3.40
N THR A 125 8.23 5.82 -3.76
CA THR A 125 8.84 6.82 -2.89
C THR A 125 8.20 8.20 -3.07
N THR A 126 7.37 8.45 -4.08
CA THR A 126 6.82 9.81 -4.33
C THR A 126 5.31 9.87 -4.52
N ASP A 127 4.63 8.74 -4.70
CA ASP A 127 3.18 8.61 -4.90
C ASP A 127 2.30 9.32 -3.86
N TRP A 128 2.75 9.41 -2.61
CA TRP A 128 2.03 10.07 -1.53
C TRP A 128 2.54 11.46 -1.20
N LEU A 129 3.56 11.95 -1.92
CA LEU A 129 4.16 13.25 -1.61
C LEU A 129 3.16 14.39 -1.85
N ALA A 130 2.50 14.41 -3.01
CA ALA A 130 1.55 15.46 -3.36
C ALA A 130 0.39 15.64 -2.36
N PRO A 131 -0.36 14.59 -1.94
CA PRO A 131 -1.41 14.79 -0.93
C PRO A 131 -0.86 15.24 0.43
N ILE A 132 0.37 14.81 0.79
CA ILE A 132 1.01 15.26 2.03
C ILE A 132 1.47 16.71 1.93
N GLU A 133 1.99 17.16 0.80
CA GLU A 133 2.34 18.57 0.55
C GLU A 133 1.13 19.47 0.75
N THR A 134 -0.02 19.12 0.17
CA THR A 134 -1.27 19.87 0.34
C THR A 134 -1.71 19.93 1.80
N GLY A 135 -1.63 18.82 2.54
CA GLY A 135 -2.05 18.79 3.94
C GLY A 135 -1.07 19.47 4.89
N VAL A 136 0.24 19.32 4.68
CA VAL A 136 1.25 20.01 5.47
C VAL A 136 1.18 21.52 5.27
N ALA A 137 0.83 21.99 4.06
CA ALA A 137 0.62 23.41 3.78
C ALA A 137 -0.55 24.02 4.56
N SER A 138 -1.48 23.22 5.11
CA SER A 138 -2.57 23.70 5.96
C SER A 138 -2.21 23.72 7.46
N ILE A 139 -0.96 23.45 7.83
CA ILE A 139 -0.48 23.54 9.22
C ILE A 139 0.21 24.90 9.40
N ASP A 140 -0.05 25.57 10.52
CA ASP A 140 0.51 26.90 10.83
C ASP A 140 2.05 26.91 10.97
N ARG A 141 2.68 25.75 11.15
CA ARG A 141 4.14 25.60 11.25
C ARG A 141 4.72 25.02 9.97
N PRO A 142 5.89 25.50 9.51
CA PRO A 142 6.57 24.91 8.36
C PRO A 142 6.90 23.44 8.64
N GLY A 143 6.18 22.53 7.97
CA GLY A 143 6.46 21.11 7.95
C GLY A 143 7.11 20.70 6.62
N SER A 144 7.99 19.71 6.66
CA SER A 144 8.51 19.09 5.43
C SER A 144 7.66 17.89 5.07
N ALA A 145 6.92 17.97 3.96
CA ALA A 145 6.18 16.82 3.42
C ALA A 145 7.11 15.63 3.13
N THR A 146 8.35 15.91 2.70
CA THR A 146 9.41 14.90 2.54
C THR A 146 9.74 14.21 3.85
N LEU A 147 9.90 14.96 4.95
CA LEU A 147 10.14 14.39 6.28
C LEU A 147 8.98 13.51 6.74
N VAL A 148 7.75 14.04 6.68
CA VAL A 148 6.53 13.30 7.07
C VAL A 148 6.45 11.98 6.31
N LEU A 149 6.62 12.03 5.00
CA LEU A 149 6.56 10.86 4.15
C LEU A 149 7.71 9.88 4.41
N ALA A 150 8.93 10.37 4.65
CA ALA A 150 10.08 9.54 5.00
C ALA A 150 9.85 8.79 6.33
N VAL A 151 9.30 9.47 7.34
CA VAL A 151 8.98 8.85 8.64
C VAL A 151 7.89 7.80 8.48
N ILE A 152 6.77 8.11 7.82
CA ILE A 152 5.68 7.15 7.58
C ILE A 152 6.23 5.87 6.95
N ARG A 153 7.00 5.99 5.86
CA ARG A 153 7.56 4.82 5.18
C ARG A 153 8.59 4.07 6.01
N GLY A 154 9.46 4.79 6.72
CA GLY A 154 10.44 4.19 7.61
C GLY A 154 9.78 3.35 8.70
N LEU A 155 8.73 3.88 9.32
CA LEU A 155 7.97 3.17 10.34
C LEU A 155 7.17 1.97 9.78
N MET A 156 6.65 2.06 8.56
CA MET A 156 6.03 0.91 7.90
C MET A 156 7.03 -0.22 7.63
N MET A 157 8.26 0.12 7.23
CA MET A 157 9.34 -0.88 7.05
C MET A 157 9.79 -1.48 8.37
N ASP A 158 9.93 -0.64 9.40
CA ASP A 158 10.29 -1.06 10.76
C ASP A 158 9.22 -2.00 11.35
N LEU A 159 7.93 -1.69 11.13
CA LEU A 159 6.82 -2.54 11.54
C LEU A 159 6.82 -3.88 10.80
N ASP A 160 7.03 -3.88 9.48
CA ASP A 160 7.11 -5.11 8.67
C ASP A 160 8.28 -6.01 9.12
N ALA A 161 9.42 -5.42 9.47
CA ALA A 161 10.60 -6.14 9.91
C ALA A 161 10.53 -6.65 11.36
N THR A 162 9.86 -5.92 12.26
CA THR A 162 9.92 -6.19 13.70
C THR A 162 8.61 -6.65 14.32
N GLY A 163 7.47 -6.35 13.68
CA GLY A 163 6.14 -6.56 14.26
C GLY A 163 5.81 -5.66 15.47
N ASP A 164 6.70 -4.74 15.85
CA ASP A 164 6.56 -3.91 17.05
C ASP A 164 5.70 -2.67 16.77
N LEU A 165 4.40 -2.92 16.78
CA LEU A 165 3.38 -1.92 16.50
C LEU A 165 3.34 -0.80 17.54
N ALA A 166 3.60 -1.12 18.81
CA ALA A 166 3.58 -0.14 19.89
C ALA A 166 4.75 0.87 19.76
N ARG A 167 5.95 0.39 19.42
CA ARG A 167 7.10 1.26 19.16
C ARG A 167 6.90 2.13 17.91
N ALA A 168 6.35 1.57 16.84
CA ALA A 168 6.03 2.32 15.63
C ALA A 168 4.98 3.41 15.89
N ASP A 169 3.95 3.12 16.67
CA ASP A 169 2.94 4.11 17.10
C ASP A 169 3.53 5.24 17.93
N ALA A 170 4.38 4.91 18.91
CA ALA A 170 5.03 5.90 19.75
C ALA A 170 5.88 6.87 18.91
N ALA A 171 6.65 6.35 17.95
CA ALA A 171 7.43 7.16 17.03
C ALA A 171 6.55 8.02 16.10
N PHE A 172 5.45 7.47 15.59
CA PHE A 172 4.51 8.23 14.77
C PHE A 172 3.83 9.36 15.56
N HIS A 173 3.46 9.10 16.81
CA HIS A 173 2.88 10.13 17.68
C HIS A 173 3.88 11.27 17.97
N GLN A 174 5.17 10.96 18.11
CA GLN A 174 6.21 12.01 18.21
C GLN A 174 6.27 12.91 16.97
N LEU A 175 6.11 12.33 15.77
CA LEU A 175 6.00 13.12 14.53
C LEU A 175 4.78 14.04 14.58
N LEU A 176 3.60 13.54 14.97
CA LEU A 176 2.39 14.36 15.08
C LEU A 176 2.58 15.53 16.05
N ARG A 177 3.21 15.28 17.21
CA ARG A 177 3.52 16.30 18.23
C ARG A 177 4.52 17.36 17.74
N ALA A 178 5.44 16.97 16.85
CA ALA A 178 6.38 17.90 16.23
C ALA A 178 5.71 18.83 15.21
N LEU A 179 4.71 18.33 14.49
CA LEU A 179 3.90 19.12 13.55
C LEU A 179 2.89 20.02 14.28
N ASP A 180 2.28 19.50 15.35
CA ASP A 180 1.34 20.21 16.20
C ASP A 180 1.53 19.78 17.66
N SER A 181 1.95 20.73 18.52
CA SER A 181 2.17 20.48 19.94
C SER A 181 0.89 20.18 20.73
N GLY A 182 -0.30 20.28 20.13
CA GLY A 182 -1.58 19.84 20.67
C GLY A 182 -2.08 18.50 20.10
N ALA A 183 -1.34 17.85 19.19
CA ALA A 183 -1.81 16.66 18.50
C ALA A 183 -2.18 15.52 19.47
N PRO A 184 -3.36 14.90 19.32
CA PRO A 184 -3.75 13.72 20.09
C PRO A 184 -2.99 12.48 19.61
N ALA A 185 -2.93 11.45 20.46
CA ALA A 185 -2.49 10.13 20.04
C ALA A 185 -3.42 9.61 18.93
N PRO A 186 -2.90 8.80 17.97
CA PRO A 186 -3.73 8.22 16.92
C PRO A 186 -4.87 7.38 17.54
N PRO A 187 -6.11 7.48 17.01
CA PRO A 187 -7.27 6.82 17.59
C PRO A 187 -7.18 5.31 17.33
N ARG A 188 -6.70 4.55 18.31
CA ARG A 188 -6.66 3.10 18.26
C ARG A 188 -7.49 2.48 19.36
N ASP A 189 -8.32 1.52 18.98
CA ASP A 189 -8.82 0.52 19.91
C ASP A 189 -7.70 -0.48 20.17
N VAL A 190 -7.09 -0.39 21.35
CA VAL A 190 -6.14 -1.39 21.81
C VAL A 190 -6.97 -2.65 22.13
N PRO A 191 -6.81 -3.79 21.42
CA PRO A 191 -7.38 -5.02 21.90
C PRO A 191 -6.71 -5.30 23.23
N SER A 192 -7.50 -5.32 24.30
CA SER A 192 -7.02 -5.59 25.65
C SER A 192 -6.20 -6.86 25.58
N ALA A 193 -4.90 -6.76 25.85
CA ALA A 193 -4.05 -7.92 26.03
C ALA A 193 -4.64 -8.70 27.22
N GLN A 194 -5.47 -9.70 26.91
CA GLN A 194 -5.89 -10.66 27.91
C GLN A 194 -4.64 -11.45 28.29
N SER A 195 -4.16 -11.13 29.49
CA SER A 195 -3.08 -11.80 30.19
C SER A 195 -3.24 -13.32 30.10
N ARG A 196 -2.17 -14.00 29.69
CA ARG A 196 -1.91 -15.39 30.06
C ARG A 196 -0.86 -15.41 31.15
#